data_AF-A0A455U3Q5-F1
#
_entry.id   AF-A0A455U3Q5-F1
#
_cell.length_a   1.000
_cell.length_b   1.000
_cell.length_c   1.000
_cell.angle_alpha   90.00
_cell.angle_beta   90.00
_cell.angle_gamma   90.00
#
_symmetry.space_group_name_H-M   'P 1'
#
loop_
_entity.id
_entity.type
_entity.pdbx_description
1 polymer ?
#
loop_
_entity_poly.entity_id
_entity_poly.type
_entity_poly.pdbx_seq_one_letter_code
_entity_poly.pdbx_strand_id
1 'polypeptide(L)'
;MWLVMLHRAMVDNNYVQPDWIDDDAYHSMGRLGYLATTTLLNVGLLAARGQAGIERLYSAMTGGQNAGPIAFEIVEAIRAERREQIASWVQQLTPEALGSLLYLLISNPQEFEVEEPGRGRSGVNRQRFNAQEALDFQQIAIANCLGWIVEGVTMNVYGPLCRFSRETPTPSQYLFTKAVVRMTENGQPPHDYPDSAYQNHKSDLDKFMDRISGMGDPQVAESKTRYRRYVAGLGTEICAG
;
A
#
# COMPACT_ATOMS: atom_id res chain seq x y z
N MET A 1 -9.74 13.58 10.24
CA MET A 1 -11.00 14.19 9.75
C MET A 1 -10.96 14.39 8.23
N TRP A 2 -9.92 14.98 7.64
CA TRP A 2 -9.86 15.19 6.17
C TRP A 2 -9.63 13.91 5.33
N LEU A 3 -8.79 12.96 5.77
CA LEU A 3 -8.55 11.70 5.03
C LEU A 3 -9.85 10.91 4.79
N VAL A 4 -10.72 10.83 5.81
CA VAL A 4 -12.03 10.18 5.71
C VAL A 4 -12.94 10.92 4.72
N MET A 5 -12.89 12.26 4.68
CA MET A 5 -13.69 13.05 3.73
C MET A 5 -13.22 12.84 2.29
N LEU A 6 -11.90 12.87 2.06
CA LEU A 6 -11.33 12.56 0.75
C LEU A 6 -11.67 11.14 0.32
N HIS A 7 -11.50 10.16 1.22
CA HIS A 7 -11.84 8.77 0.96
C HIS A 7 -13.30 8.61 0.53
N ARG A 8 -14.24 9.25 1.25
CA ARG A 8 -15.67 9.21 0.86
C ARG A 8 -15.90 9.82 -0.52
N ALA A 9 -15.32 10.99 -0.79
CA ALA A 9 -15.44 11.63 -2.10
C ALA A 9 -14.87 10.77 -3.24
N MET A 10 -13.75 10.06 -2.99
CA MET A 10 -13.19 9.11 -3.95
C MET A 10 -14.08 7.88 -4.12
N VAL A 11 -14.59 7.29 -3.03
CA VAL A 11 -15.51 6.15 -3.08
C VAL A 11 -16.76 6.47 -3.91
N ASP A 12 -17.35 7.65 -3.70
CA ASP A 12 -18.54 8.11 -4.41
C ASP A 12 -18.26 8.33 -5.92
N ASN A 13 -17.00 8.56 -6.30
CA ASN A 13 -16.56 8.78 -7.67
C ASN A 13 -15.72 7.63 -8.25
N ASN A 14 -15.85 6.41 -7.72
CA ASN A 14 -15.09 5.23 -8.17
C ASN A 14 -13.57 5.48 -8.29
N TYR A 15 -13.03 6.27 -7.37
CA TYR A 15 -11.62 6.67 -7.31
C TYR A 15 -11.12 7.42 -8.56
N VAL A 16 -12.02 8.16 -9.21
CA VAL A 16 -11.68 9.27 -10.11
C VAL A 16 -11.56 10.55 -9.26
N GLN A 17 -10.57 11.38 -9.55
CA GLN A 17 -10.37 12.65 -8.84
C GLN A 17 -11.65 13.50 -8.93
N PRO A 18 -12.20 13.98 -7.81
CA PRO A 18 -13.35 14.87 -7.84
C PRO A 18 -13.02 16.24 -8.44
N ASP A 19 -13.85 16.76 -9.36
CA ASP A 19 -13.62 18.02 -10.10
C ASP A 19 -13.44 19.27 -9.22
N TRP A 20 -13.90 19.22 -7.97
CA TRP A 20 -13.79 20.33 -7.01
C TRP A 20 -12.46 20.35 -6.24
N ILE A 21 -11.62 19.32 -6.38
CA ILE A 21 -10.27 19.25 -5.82
C ILE A 21 -9.27 19.53 -6.93
N ASP A 22 -8.44 20.57 -6.75
CA ASP A 22 -7.34 20.85 -7.66
C ASP A 22 -6.27 19.75 -7.62
N ASP A 23 -5.57 19.57 -8.75
CA ASP A 23 -4.58 18.48 -8.93
C ASP A 23 -3.48 18.53 -7.87
N ASP A 24 -3.00 19.72 -7.51
CA ASP A 24 -1.93 19.91 -6.52
C ASP A 24 -2.37 19.47 -5.13
N ALA A 25 -3.59 19.84 -4.71
CA ALA A 25 -4.19 19.41 -3.46
C ALA A 25 -4.41 17.90 -3.43
N TYR A 26 -4.95 17.33 -4.52
CA TYR A 26 -5.19 15.89 -4.64
C TYR A 26 -3.89 15.09 -4.48
N HIS A 27 -2.84 15.45 -5.21
CA HIS A 27 -1.53 14.80 -5.10
C HIS A 27 -0.88 14.98 -3.72
N SER A 28 -0.97 16.18 -3.15
CA SER A 28 -0.44 16.44 -1.81
C SER A 28 -1.12 15.58 -0.75
N MET A 29 -2.43 15.41 -0.86
CA MET A 29 -3.23 14.56 0.03
C MET A 29 -2.89 13.08 -0.13
N GLY A 30 -2.73 12.59 -1.37
CA GLY A 30 -2.27 11.22 -1.64
C GLY A 30 -0.91 10.92 -0.99
N ARG A 31 0.07 11.81 -1.19
CA ARG A 31 1.41 11.70 -0.56
C ARG A 31 1.34 11.70 0.97
N LEU A 32 0.47 12.53 1.56
CA LEU A 32 0.25 12.52 3.01
C LEU A 32 -0.33 11.19 3.50
N GLY A 33 -1.27 10.59 2.76
CA GLY A 33 -1.81 9.26 3.07
C GLY A 33 -0.74 8.17 3.04
N TYR A 34 0.11 8.16 2.01
CA TYR A 34 1.26 7.27 1.92
C TYR A 34 2.21 7.44 3.11
N LEU A 35 2.60 8.68 3.41
CA LEU A 35 3.54 8.98 4.48
C LEU A 35 2.97 8.59 5.84
N ALA A 36 1.70 8.88 6.12
CA ALA A 36 1.07 8.46 7.37
C ALA A 36 1.09 6.94 7.53
N THR A 37 0.84 6.20 6.44
CA THR A 37 0.80 4.73 6.44
C THR A 37 2.19 4.11 6.62
N THR A 38 3.21 4.67 5.95
CA THR A 38 4.57 4.09 5.90
C THR A 38 5.48 4.55 7.03
N THR A 39 5.28 5.76 7.54
CA THR A 39 6.10 6.31 8.64
C THR A 39 5.42 6.24 9.99
N LEU A 40 4.13 5.90 10.01
CA LEU A 40 3.26 5.96 11.20
C LEU A 40 3.20 7.37 11.84
N LEU A 41 3.61 8.41 11.11
CA LEU A 41 3.62 9.78 11.62
C LEU A 41 2.23 10.39 11.61
N ASN A 42 2.00 11.29 12.56
CA ASN A 42 0.77 12.07 12.63
C ASN A 42 0.62 12.94 11.38
N VAL A 43 -0.52 12.79 10.70
CA VAL A 43 -0.87 13.52 9.46
C VAL A 43 -0.81 15.03 9.64
N GLY A 44 -1.12 15.57 10.82
CA GLY A 44 -1.00 17.00 11.14
C GLY A 44 0.45 17.50 11.17
N LEU A 45 1.38 16.69 11.68
CA LEU A 45 2.82 16.99 11.65
C LEU A 45 3.41 16.88 10.24
N LEU A 46 2.87 15.98 9.42
CA LEU A 46 3.25 15.86 8.01
C LEU A 46 2.73 17.06 7.20
N ALA A 47 1.46 17.42 7.39
CA ALA A 47 0.83 18.56 6.71
C ALA A 47 1.50 19.89 7.05
N ALA A 48 1.96 20.07 8.30
CA ALA A 48 2.66 21.28 8.74
C ALA A 48 3.99 21.56 7.99
N ARG A 49 4.55 20.57 7.27
CA ARG A 49 5.78 20.74 6.47
C ARG A 49 5.58 21.46 5.13
N GLY A 50 4.33 21.67 4.72
CA GLY A 50 3.99 22.23 3.40
C GLY A 50 4.33 21.29 2.22
N GLN A 51 3.86 21.62 1.03
CA GLN A 51 3.93 20.75 -0.16
C GLN A 51 5.37 20.31 -0.52
N ALA A 52 6.33 21.24 -0.53
CA ALA A 52 7.74 20.91 -0.81
C ALA A 52 8.40 20.05 0.29
N GLY A 53 7.91 20.11 1.53
CA GLY A 53 8.36 19.24 2.61
C GLY A 53 7.77 17.84 2.52
N ILE A 54 6.48 17.75 2.17
CA ILE A 54 5.78 16.48 1.91
C ILE A 54 6.44 15.76 0.75
N GLU A 55 6.73 16.45 -0.35
CA GLU A 55 7.33 15.82 -1.53
C GLU A 55 8.72 15.24 -1.24
N ARG A 56 9.58 16.01 -0.58
CA ARG A 56 10.92 15.52 -0.19
C ARG A 56 10.85 14.28 0.69
N LEU A 57 9.92 14.25 1.65
CA LEU A 57 9.75 13.10 2.53
C LEU A 57 9.15 11.92 1.77
N TYR A 58 8.19 12.17 0.88
CA TYR A 58 7.61 11.15 0.02
C TYR A 58 8.67 10.46 -0.84
N SER A 59 9.45 11.23 -1.62
CA SER A 59 10.54 10.68 -2.44
C SER A 59 11.59 9.94 -1.60
N ALA A 60 11.89 10.43 -0.39
CA ALA A 60 12.83 9.76 0.51
C ALA A 60 12.30 8.40 1.00
N MET A 61 10.97 8.25 1.13
CA MET A 61 10.31 7.04 1.63
C MET A 61 9.86 6.08 0.52
N THR A 62 9.77 6.50 -0.74
CA THR A 62 9.42 5.64 -1.89
C THR A 62 10.64 5.00 -2.56
N GLY A 63 11.86 5.35 -2.15
CA GLY A 63 13.08 4.68 -2.59
C GLY A 63 13.13 3.21 -2.17
N GLY A 64 13.57 2.32 -3.07
CA GLY A 64 13.56 0.87 -2.89
C GLY A 64 14.29 0.34 -1.65
N GLN A 65 15.27 1.08 -1.13
CA GLN A 65 15.97 0.76 0.13
C GLN A 65 15.05 0.72 1.36
N ASN A 66 13.88 1.38 1.29
CA ASN A 66 12.91 1.41 2.38
C ASN A 66 11.91 0.26 2.31
N ALA A 67 11.94 -0.57 1.27
CA ALA A 67 10.97 -1.63 1.07
C ALA A 67 10.97 -2.67 2.21
N GLY A 68 12.15 -3.12 2.62
CA GLY A 68 12.32 -4.05 3.74
C GLY A 68 11.80 -3.49 5.07
N PRO A 69 12.30 -2.32 5.53
CA PRO A 69 11.82 -1.68 6.76
C PRO A 69 10.32 -1.38 6.79
N ILE A 70 9.75 -0.86 5.70
CA ILE A 70 8.30 -0.59 5.62
C ILE A 70 7.50 -1.90 5.67
N ALA A 71 7.95 -2.93 4.95
CA ALA A 71 7.30 -4.23 4.98
C ALA A 71 7.34 -4.85 6.38
N PHE A 72 8.46 -4.75 7.09
CA PHE A 72 8.60 -5.18 8.47
C PHE A 72 7.56 -4.51 9.38
N GLU A 73 7.42 -3.18 9.33
CA GLU A 73 6.45 -2.45 10.14
C GLU A 73 4.99 -2.85 9.84
N ILE A 74 4.65 -3.09 8.57
CA ILE A 74 3.31 -3.57 8.18
C ILE A 74 3.04 -4.96 8.76
N VAL A 75 4.03 -5.85 8.76
CA VAL A 75 3.91 -7.21 9.30
C VAL A 75 3.82 -7.19 10.82
N GLU A 76 4.66 -6.42 11.49
CA GLU A 76 4.67 -6.31 12.95
C GLU A 76 3.43 -5.60 13.49
N ALA A 77 2.83 -4.69 12.73
CA ALA A 77 1.58 -4.06 13.13
C ALA A 77 0.43 -5.04 13.32
N ILE A 78 0.43 -6.20 12.63
CA ILE A 78 -0.55 -7.26 12.88
C ILE A 78 -0.34 -7.92 14.24
N ARG A 79 0.91 -8.02 14.68
CA ARG A 79 1.30 -8.65 15.94
C ARG A 79 1.09 -7.69 17.13
N ALA A 80 1.07 -6.39 16.88
CA ALA A 80 0.88 -5.34 17.87
C ALA A 80 -0.56 -4.82 17.94
N GLU A 81 -0.86 -3.99 18.95
CA GLU A 81 -2.14 -3.27 19.12
C GLU A 81 -2.42 -2.23 18.01
N ARG A 82 -1.55 -2.12 16.99
CA ARG A 82 -1.61 -1.10 15.93
C ARG A 82 -2.27 -1.58 14.64
N ARG A 83 -2.68 -2.86 14.56
CA ARG A 83 -3.32 -3.45 13.37
C ARG A 83 -4.47 -2.60 12.83
N GLU A 84 -5.41 -2.24 13.71
CA GLU A 84 -6.62 -1.49 13.31
C GLU A 84 -6.29 -0.12 12.72
N GLN A 85 -5.27 0.55 13.28
CA GLN A 85 -4.83 1.86 12.81
C GLN A 85 -4.23 1.77 11.41
N ILE A 86 -3.28 0.86 11.18
CA ILE A 86 -2.65 0.72 9.86
C ILE A 86 -3.66 0.20 8.84
N ALA A 87 -4.49 -0.78 9.20
CA ALA A 87 -5.54 -1.29 8.32
C ALA A 87 -6.47 -0.14 7.87
N SER A 88 -6.92 0.69 8.81
CA SER A 88 -7.73 1.87 8.52
C SER A 88 -7.05 2.86 7.58
N TRP A 89 -5.73 3.08 7.72
CA TRP A 89 -4.98 3.94 6.83
C TRP A 89 -4.85 3.36 5.42
N VAL A 90 -4.47 2.08 5.31
CA VAL A 90 -4.38 1.39 4.01
C VAL A 90 -5.72 1.40 3.29
N GLN A 91 -6.81 1.17 4.01
CA GLN A 91 -8.15 1.17 3.43
C GLN A 91 -8.57 2.53 2.84
N GLN A 92 -7.96 3.62 3.29
CA GLN A 92 -8.27 5.00 2.91
C GLN A 92 -7.24 5.62 1.95
N LEU A 93 -6.24 4.85 1.50
CA LEU A 93 -5.27 5.34 0.53
C LEU A 93 -5.95 5.71 -0.80
N THR A 94 -5.42 6.73 -1.46
CA THR A 94 -5.74 7.01 -2.87
C THR A 94 -5.09 5.96 -3.77
N PRO A 95 -5.53 5.81 -5.03
CA PRO A 95 -4.89 4.92 -5.98
C PRO A 95 -3.40 5.20 -6.18
N GLU A 96 -2.98 6.47 -6.19
CA GLU A 96 -1.59 6.89 -6.33
C GLU A 96 -0.76 6.39 -5.13
N ALA A 97 -1.27 6.62 -3.92
CA ALA A 97 -0.57 6.27 -2.69
C ALA A 97 -0.47 4.74 -2.52
N LEU A 98 -1.54 4.01 -2.81
CA LEU A 98 -1.54 2.55 -2.80
C LEU A 98 -0.64 2.00 -3.91
N GLY A 99 -0.67 2.60 -5.10
CA GLY A 99 0.17 2.22 -6.24
C GLY A 99 1.65 2.34 -5.93
N SER A 100 2.09 3.48 -5.38
CA SER A 100 3.48 3.65 -4.95
C SER A 100 3.90 2.75 -3.81
N LEU A 101 3.00 2.45 -2.86
CA LEU A 101 3.28 1.45 -1.82
C LEU A 101 3.51 0.07 -2.43
N LEU A 102 2.66 -0.37 -3.35
CA LEU A 102 2.82 -1.65 -4.02
C LEU A 102 4.10 -1.68 -4.88
N TYR A 103 4.41 -0.59 -5.59
CA TYR A 103 5.66 -0.43 -6.34
C TYR A 103 6.90 -0.56 -5.44
N LEU A 104 6.89 0.14 -4.31
CA LEU A 104 7.95 0.01 -3.31
C LEU A 104 8.06 -1.44 -2.81
N LEU A 105 6.95 -2.07 -2.43
CA LEU A 105 6.96 -3.41 -1.85
C LEU A 105 7.42 -4.49 -2.85
N ILE A 106 7.32 -4.27 -4.16
CA ILE A 106 7.89 -5.19 -5.17
C ILE A 106 9.33 -4.83 -5.59
N SER A 107 9.90 -3.76 -5.02
CA SER A 107 11.29 -3.39 -5.29
C SER A 107 12.25 -4.51 -4.87
N ASN A 108 13.43 -4.54 -5.47
CA ASN A 108 14.38 -5.61 -5.22
C ASN A 108 14.69 -5.73 -3.71
N PRO A 109 14.52 -6.90 -3.09
CA PRO A 109 14.80 -7.09 -1.67
C PRO A 109 16.26 -6.79 -1.34
N GLN A 110 16.47 -5.99 -0.30
CA GLN A 110 17.77 -5.58 0.20
C GLN A 110 17.86 -5.89 1.68
N GLU A 111 19.08 -6.13 2.17
CA GLU A 111 19.33 -6.23 3.60
C GLU A 111 18.98 -4.90 4.30
N PHE A 112 18.48 -4.99 5.53
CA PHE A 112 18.12 -3.82 6.32
C PHE A 112 18.30 -4.07 7.81
N GLU A 113 18.29 -2.98 8.58
CA GLU A 113 18.36 -3.03 10.04
C GLU A 113 17.17 -2.26 10.62
N VAL A 114 16.62 -2.77 11.73
CA VAL A 114 15.62 -2.08 12.53
C VAL A 114 16.12 -1.89 13.96
N GLU A 115 15.81 -0.73 14.53
CA GLU A 115 16.13 -0.43 15.92
C GLU A 115 15.00 -0.91 16.82
N GLU A 116 15.27 -1.92 17.66
CA GLU A 116 14.35 -2.31 18.71
C GLU A 116 14.55 -1.43 19.95
N PRO A 117 13.46 -0.94 20.58
CA PRO A 117 13.56 -0.28 21.87
C PRO A 117 14.14 -1.27 22.90
N GLY A 118 15.37 -1.04 23.34
CA GLY A 118 16.02 -1.87 24.35
C GLY A 118 15.21 -1.87 25.65
N ARG A 119 15.02 -3.05 26.26
CA ARG A 119 14.49 -3.13 27.63
C ARG A 119 15.59 -2.69 28.61
N GLY A 120 15.54 -1.42 29.05
CA GLY A 120 16.37 -0.90 30.15
C GLY A 120 17.56 -0.03 29.73
N ARG A 121 18.59 0.04 30.60
CA ARG A 121 19.77 0.94 30.48
C ARG A 121 20.83 0.48 29.47
N SER A 122 20.54 -0.56 28.70
CA SER A 122 21.41 -1.13 27.67
C SER A 122 20.98 -0.58 26.31
N GLY A 123 21.93 -0.16 25.50
CA GLY A 123 21.72 0.60 24.27
C GLY A 123 20.79 -0.05 23.24
N VAL A 124 20.49 0.73 22.20
CA VAL A 124 19.64 0.35 21.05
C VAL A 124 20.06 -1.04 20.54
N ASN A 125 19.13 -2.00 20.58
CA ASN A 125 19.34 -3.31 19.97
C ASN A 125 19.02 -3.18 18.48
N ARG A 126 19.93 -3.60 17.61
CA ARG A 126 19.73 -3.55 16.16
C ARG A 126 19.49 -4.96 15.65
N GLN A 127 18.29 -5.20 15.14
CA GLN A 127 17.97 -6.44 14.46
C GLN A 127 18.29 -6.28 12.98
N ARG A 128 19.06 -7.22 12.43
CA ARG A 128 19.47 -7.24 11.02
C ARG A 128 18.68 -8.31 10.28
N PHE A 129 18.27 -7.98 9.06
CA PHE A 129 17.59 -8.89 8.17
C PHE A 129 18.31 -8.92 6.83
N ASN A 130 18.48 -10.14 6.29
CA ASN A 130 19.06 -10.34 4.97
C ASN A 130 18.03 -10.14 3.84
N ALA A 131 18.47 -10.20 2.59
CA ALA A 131 17.61 -10.01 1.42
C ALA A 131 16.51 -11.08 1.27
N GLN A 132 16.74 -12.31 1.75
CA GLN A 132 15.73 -13.37 1.75
C GLN A 132 14.63 -13.10 2.78
N GLU A 133 14.99 -12.63 3.97
CA GLU A 133 14.05 -12.20 5.00
C GLU A 133 13.27 -10.95 4.55
N ALA A 134 13.93 -9.99 3.89
CA ALA A 134 13.27 -8.84 3.29
C ALA A 134 12.21 -9.25 2.27
N LEU A 135 12.52 -10.23 1.39
CA LEU A 135 11.56 -10.77 0.44
C LEU A 135 10.33 -11.35 1.14
N ASP A 136 10.53 -12.10 2.22
CA ASP A 136 9.43 -12.68 3.00
C ASP A 136 8.54 -11.59 3.60
N PHE A 137 9.14 -10.58 4.25
CA PHE A 137 8.39 -9.44 4.79
C PHE A 137 7.61 -8.71 3.69
N GLN A 138 8.24 -8.42 2.55
CA GLN A 138 7.59 -7.73 1.43
C GLN A 138 6.37 -8.52 0.90
N GLN A 139 6.50 -9.84 0.73
CA GLN A 139 5.39 -10.70 0.28
C GLN A 139 4.25 -10.76 1.30
N ILE A 140 4.57 -10.87 2.59
CA ILE A 140 3.56 -10.85 3.66
C ILE A 140 2.88 -9.49 3.73
N ALA A 141 3.63 -8.39 3.65
CA ALA A 141 3.11 -7.02 3.68
C ALA A 141 2.12 -6.76 2.53
N ILE A 142 2.45 -7.16 1.30
CA ILE A 142 1.54 -7.08 0.14
C ILE A 142 0.23 -7.81 0.46
N ALA A 143 0.30 -9.06 0.93
CA ALA A 143 -0.89 -9.84 1.26
C ALA A 143 -1.72 -9.19 2.38
N ASN A 144 -1.08 -8.57 3.38
CA ASN A 144 -1.76 -7.86 4.46
C ASN A 144 -2.48 -6.62 3.94
N CYS A 145 -1.83 -5.78 3.13
CA CYS A 145 -2.46 -4.59 2.53
C CYS A 145 -3.72 -4.97 1.73
N LEU A 146 -3.63 -5.98 0.86
CA LEU A 146 -4.79 -6.45 0.10
C LEU A 146 -5.86 -7.08 1.00
N GLY A 147 -5.44 -7.80 2.04
CA GLY A 147 -6.35 -8.36 3.04
C GLY A 147 -7.16 -7.30 3.75
N TRP A 148 -6.54 -6.18 4.14
CA TRP A 148 -7.24 -5.06 4.76
C TRP A 148 -8.22 -4.37 3.81
N ILE A 149 -7.91 -4.29 2.51
CA ILE A 149 -8.87 -3.79 1.51
C ILE A 149 -10.08 -4.74 1.42
N VAL A 150 -9.87 -6.06 1.37
CA VAL A 150 -10.97 -7.03 1.35
C VAL A 150 -11.79 -6.99 2.65
N GLU A 151 -11.14 -6.85 3.81
CA GLU A 151 -11.80 -6.66 5.11
C GLU A 151 -12.65 -5.39 5.12
N GLY A 152 -12.15 -4.28 4.57
CA GLY A 152 -12.89 -3.03 4.47
C GLY A 152 -14.19 -3.16 3.67
N VAL A 153 -14.25 -4.06 2.68
CA VAL A 153 -15.50 -4.38 1.96
C VAL A 153 -16.52 -5.01 2.89
N THR A 154 -16.11 -5.98 3.71
CA THR A 154 -17.00 -6.62 4.68
C THR A 154 -17.44 -5.69 5.80
N MET A 155 -16.65 -4.65 6.08
CA MET A 155 -16.91 -3.63 7.10
C MET A 155 -17.63 -2.38 6.56
N ASN A 156 -18.08 -2.36 5.30
CA ASN A 156 -18.72 -1.21 4.65
C ASN A 156 -17.86 0.07 4.59
N VAL A 157 -16.53 -0.05 4.61
CA VAL A 157 -15.60 1.10 4.48
C VAL A 157 -15.73 1.77 3.11
N TYR A 158 -16.11 1.00 2.09
CA TYR A 158 -16.26 1.42 0.70
C TYR A 158 -17.71 1.61 0.27
N GLY A 159 -18.63 1.77 1.23
CA GLY A 159 -20.07 1.84 0.96
C GLY A 159 -20.76 0.46 1.01
N PRO A 160 -22.03 0.39 0.57
CA PRO A 160 -22.90 -0.76 0.85
C PRO A 160 -22.62 -2.00 -0.02
N LEU A 161 -21.83 -1.86 -1.10
CA LEU A 161 -21.51 -2.97 -1.99
C LEU A 161 -20.46 -3.89 -1.35
N CYS A 162 -20.94 -4.95 -0.70
CA CYS A 162 -20.10 -5.91 0.05
C CYS A 162 -19.64 -7.13 -0.76
N ARG A 163 -19.95 -7.20 -2.06
CA ARG A 163 -19.66 -8.37 -2.91
C ARG A 163 -18.98 -7.93 -4.19
N PHE A 164 -17.84 -8.54 -4.48
CA PHE A 164 -17.14 -8.35 -5.75
C PHE A 164 -17.98 -8.81 -6.94
N SER A 165 -18.00 -8.01 -7.98
CA SER A 165 -18.73 -8.27 -9.22
C SER A 165 -17.95 -7.71 -10.40
N ARG A 166 -18.03 -8.37 -11.55
CA ARG A 166 -17.48 -7.85 -12.81
C ARG A 166 -18.45 -6.90 -13.50
N GLU A 167 -19.74 -7.11 -13.32
CA GLU A 167 -20.81 -6.31 -13.93
C GLU A 167 -21.05 -5.01 -13.14
N THR A 168 -20.91 -5.08 -11.82
CA THR A 168 -21.13 -3.97 -10.88
C THR A 168 -19.98 -3.87 -9.88
N PRO A 169 -18.77 -3.45 -10.31
CA PRO A 169 -17.61 -3.47 -9.45
C PRO A 169 -17.77 -2.65 -8.18
N THR A 170 -17.21 -3.13 -7.08
CA THR A 170 -17.17 -2.38 -5.81
C THR A 170 -16.15 -1.25 -5.90
N PRO A 171 -16.26 -0.18 -5.10
CA PRO A 171 -15.23 0.86 -5.06
C PRO A 171 -13.85 0.32 -4.68
N SER A 172 -13.75 -0.75 -3.90
CA SER A 172 -12.48 -1.43 -3.61
C SER A 172 -11.85 -2.13 -4.84
N GLN A 173 -12.66 -2.62 -5.79
CA GLN A 173 -12.15 -3.13 -7.08
C GLN A 173 -11.57 -1.98 -7.92
N TYR A 174 -12.21 -0.80 -7.88
CA TYR A 174 -11.65 0.41 -8.50
C TYR A 174 -10.36 0.86 -7.82
N LEU A 175 -10.32 0.96 -6.48
CA LEU A 175 -9.12 1.31 -5.72
C LEU A 175 -7.95 0.41 -6.10
N PHE A 176 -8.13 -0.90 -6.03
CA PHE A 176 -7.06 -1.85 -6.36
C PHE A 176 -6.63 -1.72 -7.83
N THR A 177 -7.57 -1.72 -8.77
CA THR A 177 -7.23 -1.72 -10.21
C THR A 177 -6.54 -0.43 -10.62
N LYS A 178 -7.05 0.73 -10.18
CA LYS A 178 -6.42 2.04 -10.44
C LYS A 178 -5.08 2.20 -9.74
N ALA A 179 -4.90 1.57 -8.57
CA ALA A 179 -3.61 1.54 -7.87
C ALA A 179 -2.58 0.70 -8.64
N VAL A 180 -2.98 -0.45 -9.19
CA VAL A 180 -2.10 -1.27 -10.02
C VAL A 180 -1.66 -0.52 -11.28
N VAL A 181 -2.55 0.22 -11.95
CA VAL A 181 -2.16 1.13 -13.06
C VAL A 181 -1.10 2.15 -12.61
N ARG A 182 -1.21 2.64 -11.37
CA ARG A 182 -0.34 3.64 -10.73
C ARG A 182 0.82 3.04 -9.94
N MET A 183 1.19 1.77 -10.18
CA MET A 183 2.36 1.14 -9.54
C MET A 183 3.66 1.71 -10.11
N THR A 184 3.95 2.96 -9.78
CA THR A 184 5.15 3.71 -10.13
C THR A 184 5.69 4.40 -8.88
N GLU A 185 6.95 4.85 -8.94
CA GLU A 185 7.62 5.51 -7.81
C GLU A 185 6.85 6.73 -7.27
N ASN A 186 6.20 7.48 -8.15
CA ASN A 186 5.44 8.68 -7.81
C ASN A 186 3.91 8.48 -7.82
N GLY A 187 3.45 7.27 -8.10
CA GLY A 187 2.03 6.91 -8.06
C GLY A 187 1.26 7.46 -9.26
N GLN A 188 1.95 7.98 -10.27
CA GLN A 188 1.33 8.47 -11.49
C GLN A 188 1.17 7.33 -12.50
N PRO A 189 0.11 7.35 -13.33
CA PRO A 189 -0.02 6.42 -14.43
C PRO A 189 1.17 6.57 -15.40
N PRO A 190 1.68 5.48 -15.98
CA PRO A 190 2.76 5.55 -16.95
C PRO A 190 2.30 6.23 -18.24
N HIS A 191 3.12 7.14 -18.77
CA HIS A 191 2.82 7.88 -20.00
C HIS A 191 3.07 7.03 -21.26
N ASP A 192 4.04 6.11 -21.19
CA ASP A 192 4.53 5.38 -22.37
C ASP A 192 3.65 4.18 -22.75
N TYR A 193 2.87 3.64 -21.80
CA TYR A 193 2.05 2.44 -22.00
C TYR A 193 0.74 2.45 -21.16
N PRO A 194 -0.07 3.52 -21.21
CA PRO A 194 -1.25 3.65 -20.35
C PRO A 194 -2.24 2.49 -20.51
N ASP A 195 -2.45 2.01 -21.74
CA ASP A 195 -3.45 0.98 -22.05
C ASP A 195 -3.09 -0.42 -21.52
N SER A 196 -1.80 -0.72 -21.38
CA SER A 196 -1.31 -2.01 -20.86
C SER A 196 -0.76 -1.92 -19.44
N ALA A 197 -0.82 -0.75 -18.80
CA ALA A 197 -0.25 -0.50 -17.48
C ALA A 197 -0.78 -1.49 -16.43
N TYR A 198 -2.10 -1.74 -16.42
CA TYR A 198 -2.70 -2.68 -15.49
C TYR A 198 -2.14 -4.09 -15.65
N GLN A 199 -2.11 -4.64 -16.87
CA GLN A 199 -1.65 -6.01 -17.10
C GLN A 199 -0.16 -6.16 -16.80
N ASN A 200 0.66 -5.18 -17.20
CA ASN A 200 2.10 -5.20 -16.96
C ASN A 200 2.41 -5.19 -15.45
N HIS A 201 1.90 -4.20 -14.72
CA HIS A 201 2.15 -4.07 -13.29
C HIS A 201 1.52 -5.21 -12.48
N LYS A 202 0.35 -5.72 -12.89
CA LYS A 202 -0.23 -6.91 -12.30
C LYS A 202 0.68 -8.13 -12.47
N SER A 203 1.22 -8.32 -13.68
CA SER A 203 2.19 -9.40 -13.95
C SER A 203 3.42 -9.26 -13.07
N ASP A 204 3.92 -8.05 -12.85
CA ASP A 204 5.10 -7.82 -12.01
C ASP A 204 4.82 -8.13 -10.54
N LEU A 205 3.64 -7.76 -10.05
CA LEU A 205 3.17 -8.12 -8.71
C LEU A 205 3.02 -9.64 -8.56
N ASP A 206 2.41 -10.34 -9.53
CA ASP A 206 2.26 -11.80 -9.52
C ASP A 206 3.65 -12.49 -9.51
N LYS A 207 4.57 -12.07 -10.39
CA LYS A 207 5.94 -12.60 -10.47
C LYS A 207 6.70 -12.38 -9.17
N PHE A 208 6.58 -11.21 -8.55
CA PHE A 208 7.22 -10.91 -7.27
C PHE A 208 6.70 -11.85 -6.17
N MET A 209 5.39 -12.08 -6.12
CA MET A 209 4.75 -12.97 -5.16
C MET A 209 5.11 -14.45 -5.38
N ASP A 210 5.50 -14.85 -6.59
CA ASP A 210 5.93 -16.23 -6.86
C ASP A 210 7.40 -16.51 -6.49
N ARG A 211 8.23 -15.49 -6.23
CA ARG A 211 9.64 -15.66 -5.81
C ARG A 211 9.76 -16.48 -4.53
N ILE A 212 10.80 -17.30 -4.44
CA ILE A 212 11.09 -18.16 -3.28
C ILE A 212 12.33 -17.61 -2.56
N SER A 213 12.20 -17.29 -1.27
CA SER A 213 13.31 -16.82 -0.42
C SER A 213 14.24 -17.93 0.03
N GLY A 214 13.72 -19.15 0.21
CA GLY A 214 14.45 -20.29 0.76
C GLY A 214 14.51 -20.34 2.29
N MET A 215 13.88 -19.38 3.00
CA MET A 215 13.86 -19.33 4.47
C MET A 215 12.91 -20.34 5.11
N GLY A 216 11.92 -20.84 4.35
CA GLY A 216 10.96 -21.82 4.83
C GLY A 216 9.91 -21.27 5.81
N ASP A 217 9.68 -19.95 5.84
CA ASP A 217 8.65 -19.35 6.69
C ASP A 217 7.23 -19.76 6.22
N PRO A 218 6.45 -20.48 7.04
CA PRO A 218 5.09 -20.90 6.67
C PRO A 218 4.14 -19.71 6.44
N GLN A 219 4.37 -18.56 7.06
CA GLN A 219 3.55 -17.35 6.86
C GLN A 219 3.61 -16.86 5.42
N VAL A 220 4.73 -17.10 4.73
CA VAL A 220 4.92 -16.72 3.31
C VAL A 220 4.08 -17.59 2.39
N ALA A 221 4.02 -18.90 2.64
CA ALA A 221 3.16 -19.79 1.86
C ALA A 221 1.67 -19.42 2.00
N GLU A 222 1.26 -19.08 3.23
CA GLU A 222 -0.10 -18.59 3.50
C GLU A 222 -0.35 -17.22 2.85
N SER A 223 0.59 -16.29 2.95
CA SER A 223 0.45 -14.94 2.37
C SER A 223 0.27 -14.99 0.85
N LYS A 224 1.02 -15.86 0.15
CA LYS A 224 0.84 -16.10 -1.30
C LYS A 224 -0.53 -16.65 -1.64
N THR A 225 -1.04 -17.57 -0.82
CA THR A 225 -2.39 -18.14 -1.02
C THR A 225 -3.47 -17.07 -0.82
N ARG A 226 -3.33 -16.25 0.23
CA ARG A 226 -4.23 -15.13 0.51
C ARG A 226 -4.18 -14.08 -0.60
N TYR A 227 -2.98 -13.69 -1.03
CA TYR A 227 -2.75 -12.78 -2.15
C TYR A 227 -3.52 -13.22 -3.41
N ARG A 228 -3.34 -14.47 -3.86
CA ARG A 228 -4.03 -14.98 -5.06
C ARG A 228 -5.55 -14.89 -4.92
N ARG A 229 -6.09 -15.22 -3.73
CA ARG A 229 -7.52 -15.09 -3.44
C ARG A 229 -7.99 -13.63 -3.50
N TYR A 230 -7.25 -12.71 -2.89
CA TYR A 230 -7.62 -11.29 -2.86
C TYR A 230 -7.56 -10.67 -4.24
N VAL A 231 -6.51 -10.92 -5.02
CA VAL A 231 -6.38 -10.41 -6.39
C VAL A 231 -7.46 -10.99 -7.31
N ALA A 232 -7.86 -12.25 -7.13
CA ALA A 232 -8.96 -12.83 -7.90
C ALA A 232 -10.32 -12.13 -7.67
N GLY A 233 -10.53 -11.56 -6.48
CA GLY A 233 -11.74 -10.77 -6.16
C GLY A 233 -11.62 -9.29 -6.54
N LEU A 234 -10.49 -8.67 -6.21
CA LEU A 234 -10.25 -7.24 -6.40
C LEU A 234 -9.95 -6.86 -7.85
N GLY A 235 -9.24 -7.72 -8.59
CA GLY A 235 -8.78 -7.43 -9.94
C GLY A 235 -9.91 -7.51 -10.96
N THR A 236 -10.20 -6.38 -11.63
CA THR A 236 -11.15 -6.34 -12.74
C THR A 236 -10.71 -5.30 -13.77
N GLU A 237 -10.45 -5.72 -15.00
CA GLU A 237 -9.89 -4.85 -16.06
C GLU A 237 -10.82 -3.68 -16.42
N ILE A 238 -12.13 -3.85 -16.26
CA ILE A 238 -13.14 -2.80 -16.50
C ILE A 238 -12.91 -1.58 -15.60
N CYS A 239 -12.28 -1.76 -14.43
CA CYS A 239 -11.98 -0.68 -13.50
C CYS A 239 -10.66 0.05 -13.80
N ALA A 240 -9.91 -0.35 -14.84
CA ALA A 240 -8.59 0.22 -15.13
C ALA A 240 -8.65 1.58 -15.83
N GLY A 241 -9.77 1.87 -16.50
CA GLY A 241 -10.04 3.16 -17.15
C GLY A 241 -10.32 4.31 -16.17
#